data_AF-A0A7S3LNE0-F1
#
_entry.id   AF-A0A7S3LNE0-F1
#
_cell.length_a   1.000
_cell.length_b   1.000
_cell.length_c   1.000
_cell.angle_alpha   90.00
_cell.angle_beta   90.00
_cell.angle_gamma   90.00
#
_symmetry.space_group_name_H-M   'P 1'
#
loop_
_entity.id
_entity.type
_entity.pdbx_description
1 polymer ?
#
loop_
_entity_poly.entity_id
_entity_poly.type
_entity_poly.pdbx_seq_one_letter_code
_entity_poly.pdbx_strand_id
1 'polypeptide(L)'
;MPWLVKDEKNPEKELLFVHVPRCGGTSLVNHFNVEKKARSEENCYHWCGLVYFFYRYRLLETANFPWKSYENLISLTMFIVAWIVYFADEDWGINACEGYRWCPAPLTVSFWTTSIFFAFLNTFVMNAPVMGRNDYLRRLEMWFFGSVACEFAASYKWLHGVGSQGFMMHYTAPKLISHEFVTRERIDSAHCFAIVRNPYSRMFSIYKYNRYGNLEGFEHFVKEWYQKWKRYKKKGSTEEWDAYCHVLQMKEFTHDEDGNQIIPYIIRQEDLNELTKKGGATDKNIQVRYSNLPDIVLEALRGMPHSNSRSSKKHWSQYYNQTTMDLVYEMYRPDFKEFSYSTSIPKRENLTPKDSYRPTFCEFQASSRRIVDKSLFDLPVDLEENKEYSSVAIIGKANEELGKRKLQETEVPDEKKHVDTEKIEVVVANHEINSKAKAEEGVREPDKVETKSETNDVETSELALKESNKEATEFPKTDTKEQN
;
A
#
# COMPACT_ATOMS: atom_id res chain seq x y z
N MET A 1 -0.21 2.18 3.44
CA MET A 1 -0.66 2.70 4.74
C MET A 1 -1.10 1.50 5.50
N PRO A 2 -0.53 1.31 6.68
CA PRO A 2 -1.21 0.49 7.66
C PRO A 2 -1.16 1.08 9.07
N TRP A 3 -2.12 0.66 9.88
CA TRP A 3 -1.88 0.51 11.30
C TRP A 3 -0.80 -0.57 11.49
N LEU A 4 0.38 -0.18 11.94
CA LEU A 4 1.44 -1.13 12.31
C LEU A 4 1.10 -1.78 13.66
N VAL A 5 0.60 -0.95 14.58
CA VAL A 5 -0.09 -1.33 15.82
C VAL A 5 -1.42 -0.58 15.86
N LYS A 6 -2.50 -1.29 16.15
CA LYS A 6 -3.83 -0.75 16.45
C LYS A 6 -4.24 -1.31 17.80
N ASP A 7 -4.57 -0.45 18.75
CA ASP A 7 -4.98 -0.84 20.09
C ASP A 7 -6.08 0.12 20.54
N GLU A 8 -7.32 -0.29 20.28
CA GLU A 8 -8.53 0.49 20.54
C GLU A 8 -8.78 0.70 22.05
N LYS A 9 -7.97 0.09 22.93
CA LYS A 9 -7.97 0.32 24.39
C LYS A 9 -6.83 1.21 24.87
N ASN A 10 -5.79 1.40 24.06
CA ASN A 10 -4.59 2.16 24.40
C ASN A 10 -4.17 3.06 23.21
N PRO A 11 -4.84 4.20 22.98
CA PRO A 11 -4.55 5.11 21.87
C PRO A 11 -3.08 5.55 21.80
N GLU A 12 -2.40 5.68 22.95
CA GLU A 12 -0.99 6.03 23.09
C GLU A 12 -0.03 4.90 22.68
N LYS A 13 -0.55 3.72 22.31
CA LYS A 13 0.20 2.61 21.70
C LYS A 13 -0.11 2.44 20.20
N GLU A 14 -1.03 3.24 19.64
CA GLU A 14 -1.34 3.17 18.21
C GLU A 14 -0.22 3.77 17.36
N LEU A 15 0.12 3.05 16.28
CA LEU A 15 1.28 3.34 15.43
C LEU A 15 0.83 3.32 13.97
N LEU A 16 0.55 4.51 13.42
CA LEU A 16 0.03 4.70 12.07
C LEU A 16 1.15 5.06 11.09
N PHE A 17 1.36 4.24 10.07
CA PHE A 17 2.39 4.49 9.06
C PHE A 17 1.81 4.98 7.72
N VAL A 18 2.05 6.26 7.44
CA VAL A 18 1.77 6.92 6.17
C VAL A 18 2.80 6.50 5.13
N HIS A 19 2.39 5.53 4.30
CA HIS A 19 3.24 4.90 3.30
C HIS A 19 3.42 5.79 2.07
N VAL A 20 4.51 6.56 2.04
CA VAL A 20 4.99 7.21 0.83
C VAL A 20 5.57 6.14 -0.14
N PRO A 21 5.05 5.99 -1.37
CA PRO A 21 5.46 4.91 -2.27
C PRO A 21 6.95 4.94 -2.62
N ARG A 22 7.56 3.76 -2.58
CA ARG A 22 8.99 3.47 -2.85
C ARG A 22 10.00 4.02 -1.84
N CYS A 23 9.53 4.52 -0.69
CA CYS A 23 10.38 5.02 0.42
C CYS A 23 10.65 3.97 1.53
N GLY A 24 10.46 2.67 1.25
CA GLY A 24 10.81 1.56 2.16
C GLY A 24 9.64 0.89 2.89
N GLY A 25 8.40 1.34 2.67
CA GLY A 25 7.22 0.88 3.43
C GLY A 25 6.98 -0.64 3.45
N THR A 26 7.25 -1.36 2.36
CA THR A 26 7.18 -2.84 2.30
C THR A 26 7.93 -3.52 3.46
N SER A 27 9.10 -2.98 3.86
CA SER A 27 9.88 -3.56 4.95
C SER A 27 9.19 -3.42 6.32
N LEU A 28 8.47 -2.32 6.56
CA LEU A 28 7.66 -2.14 7.78
C LEU A 28 6.38 -2.99 7.75
N VAL A 29 5.68 -3.04 6.61
CA VAL A 29 4.48 -3.87 6.39
C VAL A 29 4.77 -5.34 6.73
N ASN A 30 5.92 -5.85 6.27
CA ASN A 30 6.37 -7.19 6.55
C ASN A 30 6.84 -7.38 8.01
N HIS A 31 7.64 -6.44 8.55
CA HIS A 31 8.13 -6.51 9.94
C HIS A 31 6.98 -6.57 10.96
N PHE A 32 5.97 -5.72 10.80
CA PHE A 32 4.79 -5.69 11.66
C PHE A 32 3.75 -6.77 11.35
N ASN A 33 4.02 -7.68 10.40
CA ASN A 33 3.12 -8.74 9.97
C ASN A 33 1.71 -8.22 9.59
N VAL A 34 1.65 -7.03 8.97
CA VAL A 34 0.40 -6.36 8.57
C VAL A 34 -0.45 -7.26 7.67
N GLU A 35 0.18 -8.00 6.75
CA GLU A 35 -0.53 -8.95 5.88
C GLU A 35 -1.20 -10.10 6.65
N LYS A 36 -0.77 -10.42 7.87
CA LYS A 36 -1.42 -11.41 8.74
C LYS A 36 -2.57 -10.77 9.51
N LYS A 37 -2.33 -9.59 10.09
CA LYS A 37 -3.33 -8.79 10.84
C LYS A 37 -4.54 -8.44 9.98
N ALA A 38 -4.30 -7.93 8.78
CA ALA A 38 -5.33 -7.61 7.79
C ALA A 38 -6.18 -8.81 7.35
N ARG A 39 -5.74 -10.06 7.57
CA ARG A 39 -6.53 -11.26 7.30
C ARG A 39 -7.20 -11.86 8.53
N SER A 40 -6.64 -11.68 9.74
CA SER A 40 -7.08 -12.42 10.93
C SER A 40 -8.42 -11.97 11.50
N GLU A 41 -8.97 -10.84 11.04
CA GLU A 41 -10.20 -10.23 11.57
C GLU A 41 -11.32 -10.16 10.52
N GLU A 42 -11.08 -10.73 9.34
CA GLU A 42 -11.97 -10.64 8.18
C GLU A 42 -12.78 -11.93 7.98
N ASN A 43 -13.93 -11.83 7.30
CA ASN A 43 -14.71 -13.02 6.92
C ASN A 43 -13.98 -13.86 5.85
N CYS A 44 -14.44 -15.09 5.61
CA CYS A 44 -13.78 -16.01 4.67
C CYS A 44 -13.66 -15.49 3.22
N TYR A 45 -14.54 -14.58 2.80
CA TYR A 45 -14.50 -13.96 1.47
C TYR A 45 -13.34 -12.96 1.37
N HIS A 46 -13.31 -11.94 2.25
CA HIS A 46 -12.20 -10.96 2.24
C HIS A 46 -10.87 -11.61 2.64
N TRP A 47 -10.87 -12.64 3.50
CA TRP A 47 -9.67 -13.44 3.79
C TRP A 47 -9.07 -14.04 2.52
N CYS A 48 -9.88 -14.69 1.67
CA CYS A 48 -9.44 -15.27 0.41
C CYS A 48 -8.92 -14.20 -0.56
N GLY A 49 -9.62 -13.08 -0.69
CA GLY A 49 -9.20 -12.01 -1.60
C GLY A 49 -7.97 -11.25 -1.15
N LEU A 50 -7.77 -11.09 0.15
CA LEU A 50 -6.52 -10.57 0.72
C LEU A 50 -5.37 -11.57 0.56
N VAL A 51 -5.58 -12.88 0.72
CA VAL A 51 -4.58 -13.90 0.38
C VAL A 51 -4.14 -13.77 -1.09
N TYR A 52 -5.10 -13.65 -2.01
CA TYR A 52 -4.80 -13.45 -3.43
C TYR A 52 -4.11 -12.10 -3.71
N PHE A 53 -4.55 -11.01 -3.06
CA PHE A 53 -3.95 -9.68 -3.18
C PHE A 53 -2.49 -9.68 -2.72
N PHE A 54 -2.19 -10.20 -1.53
CA PHE A 54 -0.81 -10.27 -1.03
C PHE A 54 0.07 -11.18 -1.90
N TYR A 55 -0.49 -12.26 -2.45
CA TYR A 55 0.18 -13.09 -3.44
C TYR A 55 0.55 -12.29 -4.71
N ARG A 56 -0.42 -11.63 -5.37
CA ARG A 56 -0.18 -10.76 -6.55
C ARG A 56 0.80 -9.63 -6.24
N TYR A 57 0.69 -9.01 -5.06
CA TYR A 57 1.56 -7.91 -4.65
C TYR A 57 3.03 -8.34 -4.58
N ARG A 58 3.32 -9.41 -3.83
CA ARG A 58 4.67 -10.00 -3.72
C ARG A 58 5.22 -10.47 -5.07
N LEU A 59 4.34 -11.00 -5.93
CA LEU A 59 4.70 -11.42 -7.29
C LEU A 59 5.13 -10.22 -8.16
N LEU A 60 4.40 -9.10 -8.12
CA LEU A 60 4.76 -7.87 -8.82
C LEU A 60 5.96 -7.13 -8.17
N GLU A 61 6.17 -7.27 -6.87
CA GLU A 61 7.40 -6.82 -6.19
C GLU A 61 8.66 -7.60 -6.59
N THR A 62 8.52 -8.77 -7.22
CA THR A 62 9.66 -9.58 -7.68
C THR A 62 9.82 -9.59 -9.21
N ALA A 63 8.72 -9.66 -9.97
CA ALA A 63 8.73 -9.73 -11.43
C ALA A 63 7.74 -8.77 -12.11
N ASN A 64 8.25 -7.93 -13.00
CA ASN A 64 7.47 -6.99 -13.82
C ASN A 64 6.51 -7.69 -14.81
N PHE A 65 6.88 -8.90 -15.25
CA PHE A 65 6.08 -9.81 -16.08
C PHE A 65 6.22 -11.22 -15.49
N PRO A 66 5.29 -11.67 -14.63
CA PRO A 66 5.49 -12.84 -13.78
C PRO A 66 5.17 -14.17 -14.50
N TRP A 67 6.07 -14.60 -15.38
CA TRP A 67 5.95 -15.87 -16.11
C TRP A 67 5.81 -17.11 -15.19
N LYS A 68 6.53 -17.14 -14.06
CA LYS A 68 6.45 -18.21 -13.06
C LYS A 68 5.46 -17.81 -11.97
N SER A 69 4.21 -18.24 -12.11
CA SER A 69 3.12 -17.93 -11.17
C SER A 69 2.13 -19.10 -11.06
N TYR A 70 1.30 -19.10 -10.02
CA TYR A 70 0.29 -20.14 -9.82
C TYR A 70 -0.87 -20.01 -10.81
N GLU A 71 -1.24 -18.79 -11.23
CA GLU A 71 -2.23 -18.55 -12.28
C GLU A 71 -1.77 -19.14 -13.62
N ASN A 72 -0.50 -18.95 -13.98
CA ASN A 72 0.08 -19.53 -15.19
C ASN A 72 0.19 -21.06 -15.12
N LEU A 73 0.47 -21.61 -13.93
CA LEU A 73 0.42 -23.06 -13.70
C LEU A 73 -1.01 -23.61 -13.86
N ILE A 74 -2.01 -22.93 -13.28
CA ILE A 74 -3.43 -23.29 -13.41
C ILE A 74 -3.87 -23.20 -14.87
N SER A 75 -3.54 -22.13 -15.58
CA SER A 75 -3.76 -22.02 -17.03
C SER A 75 -3.12 -23.19 -17.78
N LEU A 76 -1.84 -23.50 -17.53
CA LEU A 76 -1.15 -24.60 -18.19
C LEU A 76 -1.84 -25.95 -17.91
N THR A 77 -2.26 -26.19 -16.66
CA THR A 77 -3.03 -27.39 -16.29
C THR A 77 -4.38 -27.44 -17.02
N MET A 78 -5.14 -26.33 -17.09
CA MET A 78 -6.39 -26.26 -17.85
C MET A 78 -6.17 -26.52 -19.35
N PHE A 79 -5.07 -26.03 -19.92
CA PHE A 79 -4.71 -26.26 -21.31
C PHE A 79 -4.40 -27.74 -21.58
N ILE A 80 -3.62 -28.37 -20.69
CA ILE A 80 -3.27 -29.80 -20.76
C ILE A 80 -4.51 -30.67 -20.56
N VAL A 81 -5.41 -30.34 -19.64
CA VAL A 81 -6.68 -31.07 -19.44
C VAL A 81 -7.55 -30.98 -20.70
N ALA A 82 -7.70 -29.79 -21.30
CA ALA A 82 -8.42 -29.64 -22.56
C ALA A 82 -7.77 -30.41 -23.72
N TRP A 83 -6.43 -30.44 -23.77
CA TRP A 83 -5.69 -31.23 -24.75
C TRP A 83 -5.91 -32.74 -24.57
N ILE A 84 -5.91 -33.25 -23.33
CA ILE A 84 -6.23 -34.65 -23.02
C ILE A 84 -7.67 -34.97 -23.42
N VAL A 85 -8.65 -34.11 -23.07
CA VAL A 85 -10.05 -34.29 -23.45
C VAL A 85 -10.22 -34.32 -24.97
N TYR A 86 -9.52 -33.44 -25.71
CA TYR A 86 -9.58 -33.40 -27.18
C TYR A 86 -9.17 -34.73 -27.83
N PHE A 87 -8.09 -35.36 -27.37
CA PHE A 87 -7.63 -36.63 -27.94
C PHE A 87 -8.39 -37.85 -27.39
N ALA A 88 -8.88 -37.80 -26.14
CA ALA A 88 -9.74 -38.86 -25.60
C ALA A 88 -11.12 -38.92 -26.27
N ASP A 89 -11.61 -37.80 -26.82
CA ASP A 89 -12.88 -37.70 -27.55
C ASP A 89 -12.92 -38.62 -28.80
N GLU A 90 -11.78 -38.76 -29.51
CA GLU A 90 -11.67 -39.69 -30.66
C GLU A 90 -11.89 -41.16 -30.25
N ASP A 91 -11.36 -41.57 -29.09
CA ASP A 91 -11.54 -42.92 -28.53
C ASP A 91 -12.91 -43.11 -27.85
N TRP A 92 -13.51 -42.05 -27.31
CA TRP A 92 -14.77 -42.11 -26.55
C TRP A 92 -16.02 -41.88 -27.41
N GLY A 93 -15.86 -41.46 -28.67
CA GLY A 93 -16.94 -41.30 -29.63
C GLY A 93 -17.92 -40.17 -29.31
N ILE A 94 -17.51 -39.17 -28.52
CA ILE A 94 -18.38 -38.05 -28.15
C ILE A 94 -18.61 -37.12 -29.37
N ASN A 95 -17.62 -37.02 -30.27
CA ASN A 95 -17.74 -36.42 -31.60
C ASN A 95 -18.51 -37.28 -32.65
N ALA A 96 -19.35 -38.23 -32.24
CA ALA A 96 -20.22 -39.01 -33.15
C ALA A 96 -21.38 -38.20 -33.79
N CYS A 97 -21.35 -36.87 -33.69
CA CYS A 97 -22.22 -35.98 -34.47
C CYS A 97 -21.85 -36.02 -35.97
N GLU A 98 -22.51 -36.90 -36.72
CA GLU A 98 -22.30 -37.14 -38.16
C GLU A 98 -22.32 -35.85 -39.00
N GLY A 99 -21.13 -35.29 -39.25
CA GLY A 99 -20.93 -34.10 -40.08
C GLY A 99 -19.80 -33.17 -39.61
N TYR A 100 -19.54 -33.09 -38.29
CA TYR A 100 -18.63 -32.08 -37.71
C TYR A 100 -17.31 -32.66 -37.14
N ARG A 101 -16.71 -33.62 -37.87
CA ARG A 101 -15.52 -34.42 -37.50
C ARG A 101 -14.21 -33.64 -37.25
N TRP A 102 -14.24 -32.31 -37.20
CA TRP A 102 -13.09 -31.42 -37.02
C TRP A 102 -13.35 -30.26 -36.04
N CYS A 103 -14.51 -30.21 -35.40
CA CYS A 103 -14.81 -29.20 -34.39
C CYS A 103 -14.47 -29.77 -33.00
N PRO A 104 -13.51 -29.20 -32.25
CA PRO A 104 -13.31 -29.60 -30.86
C PRO A 104 -14.59 -29.37 -30.06
N ALA A 105 -14.94 -30.29 -29.16
CA ALA A 105 -16.08 -30.11 -28.27
C ALA A 105 -16.07 -28.69 -27.63
N PRO A 106 -17.21 -27.96 -27.55
CA PRO A 106 -17.21 -26.56 -27.12
C PRO A 106 -16.55 -26.30 -25.76
N LEU A 107 -16.58 -27.30 -24.86
CA LEU A 107 -15.87 -27.29 -23.58
C LEU A 107 -14.35 -27.18 -23.74
N THR A 108 -13.76 -27.94 -24.67
CA THR A 108 -12.33 -27.92 -25.01
C THR A 108 -11.92 -26.55 -25.55
N VAL A 109 -12.69 -25.98 -26.48
CA VAL A 109 -12.45 -24.63 -27.01
C VAL A 109 -12.53 -23.60 -25.88
N SER A 110 -13.51 -23.70 -25.00
CA SER A 110 -13.69 -22.82 -23.84
C SER A 110 -12.51 -22.90 -22.86
N PHE A 111 -11.99 -24.10 -22.59
CA PHE A 111 -10.85 -24.28 -21.69
C PHE A 111 -9.53 -23.77 -22.28
N TRP A 112 -9.24 -24.05 -23.57
CA TRP A 112 -8.06 -23.52 -24.25
C TRP A 112 -8.09 -21.99 -24.32
N THR A 113 -9.21 -21.41 -24.74
CA THR A 113 -9.34 -19.94 -24.86
C THR A 113 -9.27 -19.25 -23.49
N THR A 114 -9.94 -19.79 -22.47
CA THR A 114 -9.87 -19.29 -21.09
C THR A 114 -8.45 -19.39 -20.52
N SER A 115 -7.77 -20.53 -20.72
CA SER A 115 -6.38 -20.72 -20.28
C SER A 115 -5.42 -19.70 -20.90
N ILE A 116 -5.45 -19.56 -22.23
CA ILE A 116 -4.58 -18.63 -22.97
C ILE A 116 -4.88 -17.18 -22.54
N PHE A 117 -6.17 -16.81 -22.46
CA PHE A 117 -6.58 -15.48 -22.05
C PHE A 117 -6.13 -15.17 -20.61
N PHE A 118 -6.34 -16.09 -19.66
CA PHE A 118 -5.98 -15.89 -18.25
C PHE A 118 -4.47 -15.82 -18.04
N ALA A 119 -3.68 -16.64 -18.76
CA ALA A 119 -2.21 -16.56 -18.72
C ALA A 119 -1.70 -15.24 -19.31
N PHE A 120 -2.25 -14.81 -20.45
CA PHE A 120 -1.91 -13.54 -21.09
C PHE A 120 -2.28 -12.35 -20.20
N LEU A 121 -3.50 -12.34 -19.67
CA LEU A 121 -4.03 -11.28 -18.81
C LEU A 121 -3.18 -11.13 -17.54
N ASN A 122 -2.91 -12.22 -16.82
CA ASN A 122 -2.15 -12.17 -15.55
C ASN A 122 -0.65 -11.90 -15.73
N THR A 123 -0.06 -12.27 -16.88
CA THR A 123 1.36 -12.04 -17.15
C THR A 123 1.61 -10.65 -17.73
N PHE A 124 0.84 -10.23 -18.75
CA PHE A 124 1.15 -9.06 -19.57
C PHE A 124 0.27 -7.84 -19.31
N VAL A 125 -0.99 -8.01 -18.89
CA VAL A 125 -1.95 -6.91 -18.78
C VAL A 125 -2.08 -6.43 -17.33
N MET A 126 -2.35 -7.36 -16.41
CA MET A 126 -2.64 -7.08 -14.99
C MET A 126 -1.36 -7.01 -14.15
N ASN A 127 -0.41 -6.17 -14.60
CA ASN A 127 0.87 -5.91 -13.94
C ASN A 127 1.11 -4.41 -13.74
N ALA A 128 2.00 -4.08 -12.80
CA ALA A 128 2.30 -2.69 -12.45
C ALA A 128 2.83 -1.84 -13.63
N PRO A 129 3.73 -2.32 -14.52
CA PRO A 129 4.17 -1.57 -15.69
C PRO A 129 3.04 -1.13 -16.64
N VAL A 130 2.07 -2.00 -16.91
CA VAL A 130 0.96 -1.71 -17.85
C VAL A 130 -0.16 -0.93 -17.16
N MET A 131 -0.68 -1.40 -16.02
CA MET A 131 -1.78 -0.72 -15.31
C MET A 131 -1.35 0.62 -14.71
N GLY A 132 -0.06 0.80 -14.41
CA GLY A 132 0.50 2.10 -14.00
C GLY A 132 0.46 3.17 -15.10
N ARG A 133 0.39 2.77 -16.38
CA ARG A 133 0.38 3.66 -17.56
C ARG A 133 -0.95 3.71 -18.31
N ASN A 134 -1.73 2.63 -18.30
CA ASN A 134 -3.05 2.56 -18.93
C ASN A 134 -4.14 2.86 -17.90
N ASP A 135 -4.75 4.04 -18.02
CA ASP A 135 -5.75 4.50 -17.06
C ASP A 135 -7.11 3.79 -17.19
N TYR A 136 -7.43 3.24 -18.36
CA TYR A 136 -8.65 2.45 -18.58
C TYR A 136 -8.56 1.07 -17.93
N LEU A 137 -7.48 0.31 -18.20
CA LEU A 137 -7.29 -1.04 -17.65
C LEU A 137 -7.31 -1.04 -16.12
N ARG A 138 -6.67 -0.04 -15.51
CA ARG A 138 -6.64 0.11 -14.06
C ARG A 138 -7.99 0.53 -13.48
N ARG A 139 -8.74 1.42 -14.14
CA ARG A 139 -10.12 1.74 -13.72
C ARG A 139 -11.04 0.52 -13.81
N LEU A 140 -10.85 -0.32 -14.83
CA LEU A 140 -11.55 -1.61 -14.96
C LEU A 140 -11.16 -2.58 -13.82
N GLU A 141 -9.87 -2.68 -13.46
CA GLU A 141 -9.41 -3.45 -12.29
C GLU A 141 -10.05 -2.98 -10.99
N MET A 142 -10.02 -1.66 -10.73
CA MET A 142 -10.50 -1.07 -9.48
C MET A 142 -12.02 -1.13 -9.36
N TRP A 143 -12.76 -1.00 -10.48
CA TRP A 143 -14.19 -1.28 -10.53
C TRP A 143 -14.50 -2.77 -10.33
N PHE A 144 -13.68 -3.66 -10.90
CA PHE A 144 -13.86 -5.10 -10.69
C PHE A 144 -13.67 -5.47 -9.21
N PHE A 145 -12.56 -5.11 -8.58
CA PHE A 145 -12.34 -5.45 -7.15
C PHE A 145 -13.25 -4.66 -6.21
N GLY A 146 -13.48 -3.38 -6.47
CA GLY A 146 -14.25 -2.49 -5.60
C GLY A 146 -15.77 -2.60 -5.73
N SER A 147 -16.29 -3.01 -6.88
CA SER A 147 -17.74 -3.09 -7.13
C SER A 147 -18.22 -4.49 -7.49
N VAL A 148 -17.61 -5.15 -8.48
CA VAL A 148 -18.08 -6.48 -8.95
C VAL A 148 -17.77 -7.58 -7.95
N ALA A 149 -16.56 -7.56 -7.38
CA ALA A 149 -16.11 -8.48 -6.34
C ALA A 149 -16.30 -7.89 -4.93
N CYS A 150 -17.25 -6.96 -4.72
CA CYS A 150 -17.68 -6.51 -3.39
C CYS A 150 -16.54 -6.26 -2.37
N GLU A 151 -15.45 -5.62 -2.81
CA GLU A 151 -14.29 -5.27 -1.97
C GLU A 151 -13.53 -6.50 -1.40
N PHE A 152 -13.55 -7.62 -2.13
CA PHE A 152 -12.85 -8.89 -1.88
C PHE A 152 -11.41 -8.73 -1.38
N ALA A 153 -10.68 -7.71 -1.84
CA ALA A 153 -9.28 -7.46 -1.53
C ALA A 153 -9.05 -6.25 -0.60
N ALA A 154 -10.05 -5.81 0.17
CA ALA A 154 -9.96 -4.70 1.11
C ALA A 154 -9.86 -5.16 2.57
N SER A 155 -9.10 -4.44 3.40
CA SER A 155 -9.23 -4.41 4.86
C SER A 155 -9.11 -2.98 5.37
N TYR A 156 -10.26 -2.33 5.60
CA TYR A 156 -10.31 -0.95 6.10
C TYR A 156 -9.75 -0.82 7.52
N LYS A 157 -9.98 -1.83 8.38
CA LYS A 157 -9.47 -1.83 9.75
C LYS A 157 -7.94 -1.71 9.80
N TRP A 158 -7.24 -2.20 8.78
CA TRP A 158 -5.79 -2.15 8.63
C TRP A 158 -5.29 -1.21 7.51
N LEU A 159 -6.20 -0.45 6.87
CA LEU A 159 -5.96 0.48 5.76
C LEU A 159 -5.22 -0.15 4.56
N HIS A 160 -5.43 -1.44 4.31
CA HIS A 160 -4.65 -2.22 3.37
C HIS A 160 -5.48 -2.88 2.28
N GLY A 161 -4.87 -3.07 1.10
CA GLY A 161 -5.51 -3.72 -0.04
C GLY A 161 -6.08 -2.75 -1.06
N VAL A 162 -7.18 -3.16 -1.70
CA VAL A 162 -7.93 -2.38 -2.71
C VAL A 162 -9.44 -2.52 -2.49
N GLY A 163 -10.13 -1.39 -2.32
CA GLY A 163 -11.59 -1.29 -2.22
C GLY A 163 -12.19 -0.40 -3.31
N SER A 164 -13.45 0.02 -3.18
CA SER A 164 -14.14 0.93 -4.12
C SER A 164 -13.48 2.30 -4.23
N GLN A 165 -12.87 2.80 -3.16
CA GLN A 165 -12.06 4.03 -3.16
C GLN A 165 -10.60 3.79 -3.61
N GLY A 166 -10.25 2.56 -3.99
CA GLY A 166 -8.97 2.20 -4.58
C GLY A 166 -7.92 1.67 -3.60
N PHE A 167 -6.65 1.93 -3.91
CA PHE A 167 -5.51 1.34 -3.22
C PHE A 167 -5.22 2.04 -1.88
N MET A 168 -5.98 1.72 -0.84
CA MET A 168 -5.83 2.24 0.54
C MET A 168 -4.37 2.30 1.01
N MET A 169 -3.57 1.31 0.62
CA MET A 169 -2.16 1.25 0.99
C MET A 169 -1.28 2.40 0.41
N HIS A 170 -1.84 3.28 -0.43
CA HIS A 170 -1.17 4.40 -1.09
C HIS A 170 -1.93 5.74 -1.00
N TYR A 171 -2.95 5.86 -0.14
CA TYR A 171 -3.61 7.15 0.08
C TYR A 171 -2.63 8.19 0.68
N THR A 172 -3.06 9.45 0.70
CA THR A 172 -2.35 10.56 1.35
C THR A 172 -2.96 10.88 2.72
N ALA A 173 -2.26 11.59 3.59
CA ALA A 173 -2.82 12.02 4.87
C ALA A 173 -4.13 12.84 4.74
N PRO A 174 -4.27 13.80 3.79
CA PRO A 174 -5.56 14.44 3.51
C PRO A 174 -6.67 13.43 3.16
N LYS A 175 -6.37 12.39 2.37
CA LYS A 175 -7.36 11.39 1.96
C LYS A 175 -7.82 10.45 3.08
N LEU A 176 -6.95 10.13 4.04
CA LEU A 176 -7.38 9.39 5.23
C LEU A 176 -8.41 10.16 6.04
N ILE A 177 -8.30 11.49 6.08
CA ILE A 177 -9.25 12.38 6.76
C ILE A 177 -10.51 12.56 5.90
N SER A 178 -10.38 12.88 4.60
CA SER A 178 -11.53 13.17 3.72
C SER A 178 -12.41 11.96 3.38
N HIS A 179 -11.94 10.75 3.68
CA HIS A 179 -12.70 9.51 3.58
C HIS A 179 -13.02 8.90 4.95
N GLU A 180 -12.84 9.67 6.03
CA GLU A 180 -13.19 9.32 7.43
C GLU A 180 -12.49 8.07 8.00
N PHE A 181 -11.49 7.52 7.29
CA PHE A 181 -10.71 6.36 7.74
C PHE A 181 -9.85 6.63 8.98
N VAL A 182 -9.36 7.87 9.13
CA VAL A 182 -8.65 8.36 10.31
C VAL A 182 -9.01 9.83 10.52
N THR A 183 -9.59 10.16 11.68
CA THR A 183 -9.91 11.56 12.02
C THR A 183 -8.63 12.35 12.32
N ARG A 184 -8.71 13.69 12.28
CA ARG A 184 -7.55 14.56 12.57
C ARG A 184 -7.03 14.32 13.99
N GLU A 185 -7.93 14.24 14.96
CA GLU A 185 -7.65 14.03 16.38
C GLU A 185 -6.90 12.71 16.58
N ARG A 186 -7.24 11.67 15.82
CA ARG A 186 -6.56 10.36 15.89
C ARG A 186 -5.17 10.38 15.25
N ILE A 187 -4.93 11.21 14.23
CA ILE A 187 -3.58 11.44 13.69
C ILE A 187 -2.70 12.17 14.72
N ASP A 188 -3.28 13.12 15.45
CA ASP A 188 -2.58 13.91 16.47
C ASP A 188 -2.40 13.16 17.81
N SER A 189 -3.28 12.20 18.13
CA SER A 189 -3.17 11.38 19.36
C SER A 189 -2.34 10.10 19.19
N ALA A 190 -2.33 9.50 18.00
CA ALA A 190 -1.55 8.29 17.72
C ALA A 190 -0.10 8.65 17.33
N HIS A 191 0.80 7.67 17.42
CA HIS A 191 2.17 7.85 16.93
C HIS A 191 2.23 7.73 15.40
N CYS A 192 1.76 8.78 14.72
CA CYS A 192 1.64 8.82 13.28
C CYS A 192 2.94 9.30 12.58
N PHE A 193 3.46 8.51 11.65
CA PHE A 193 4.72 8.81 10.97
C PHE A 193 4.75 8.44 9.48
N ALA A 194 5.67 9.07 8.74
CA ALA A 194 5.97 8.79 7.34
C ALA A 194 7.48 8.60 7.12
N ILE A 195 7.84 7.84 6.07
CA ILE A 195 9.22 7.78 5.59
C ILE A 195 9.29 8.41 4.19
N VAL A 196 10.14 9.43 4.03
CA VAL A 196 10.46 10.10 2.75
C VAL A 196 11.83 9.66 2.25
N ARG A 197 12.20 10.00 1.01
CA ARG A 197 13.44 9.56 0.36
C ARG A 197 13.92 10.61 -0.63
N ASN A 198 15.22 10.82 -0.78
CA ASN A 198 15.78 11.80 -1.73
C ASN A 198 15.10 11.65 -3.12
N PRO A 199 14.52 12.72 -3.71
CA PRO A 199 13.65 12.56 -4.89
C PRO A 199 14.33 11.91 -6.10
N TYR A 200 15.64 12.12 -6.31
CA TYR A 200 16.37 11.45 -7.38
C TYR A 200 16.52 9.94 -7.12
N SER A 201 16.81 9.56 -5.88
CA SER A 201 16.85 8.17 -5.39
C SER A 201 15.46 7.51 -5.44
N ARG A 202 14.38 8.27 -5.13
CA ARG A 202 12.98 7.82 -5.26
C ARG A 202 12.60 7.56 -6.71
N MET A 203 12.88 8.50 -7.63
CA MET A 203 12.62 8.31 -9.07
C MET A 203 13.32 7.07 -9.63
N PHE A 204 14.58 6.81 -9.27
CA PHE A 204 15.25 5.57 -9.69
C PHE A 204 14.56 4.32 -9.12
N SER A 205 14.09 4.37 -7.87
CA SER A 205 13.30 3.28 -7.24
C SER A 205 11.92 3.07 -7.90
N ILE A 206 11.31 4.13 -8.45
CA ILE A 206 10.07 4.09 -9.24
C ILE A 206 10.36 3.47 -10.63
N TYR A 207 11.40 3.91 -11.34
CA TYR A 207 11.84 3.32 -12.61
C TYR A 207 12.12 1.82 -12.47
N LYS A 208 12.91 1.41 -11.48
CA LYS A 208 13.27 0.00 -11.27
C LYS A 208 12.08 -0.90 -10.92
N TYR A 209 10.93 -0.32 -10.57
CA TYR A 209 9.66 -1.00 -10.32
C TYR A 209 8.74 -0.98 -11.56
N ASN A 210 8.42 0.19 -12.11
CA ASN A 210 7.40 0.36 -13.18
C ASN A 210 7.91 0.16 -14.62
N ARG A 211 9.21 -0.09 -14.85
CA ARG A 211 9.78 -0.18 -16.21
C ARG A 211 9.34 -1.41 -17.02
N TYR A 212 9.33 -1.28 -18.34
CA TYR A 212 9.12 -2.41 -19.27
C TYR A 212 10.38 -3.27 -19.42
N GLY A 213 10.70 -4.02 -18.36
CA GLY A 213 11.81 -4.97 -18.35
C GLY A 213 13.17 -4.32 -18.60
N ASN A 214 13.89 -4.78 -19.62
CA ASN A 214 15.18 -4.21 -20.05
C ASN A 214 15.07 -3.37 -21.35
N LEU A 215 13.89 -3.31 -21.98
CA LEU A 215 13.68 -2.58 -23.23
C LEU A 215 13.57 -1.06 -23.01
N GLU A 216 13.40 -0.62 -21.76
CA GLU A 216 13.19 0.78 -21.40
C GLU A 216 14.40 1.41 -20.70
N GLY A 217 14.96 2.45 -21.33
CA GLY A 217 15.98 3.31 -20.76
C GLY A 217 15.43 4.30 -19.73
N PHE A 218 16.23 4.65 -18.73
CA PHE A 218 15.83 5.56 -17.63
C PHE A 218 15.38 6.94 -18.13
N GLU A 219 16.04 7.51 -19.14
CA GLU A 219 15.66 8.82 -19.68
C GLU A 219 14.28 8.80 -20.36
N HIS A 220 13.95 7.73 -21.10
CA HIS A 220 12.63 7.56 -21.69
C HIS A 220 11.56 7.47 -20.60
N PHE A 221 11.78 6.63 -19.58
CA PHE A 221 10.89 6.51 -18.43
C PHE A 221 10.65 7.86 -17.74
N VAL A 222 11.71 8.62 -17.43
CA VAL A 222 11.58 9.94 -16.77
C VAL A 222 10.81 10.93 -17.64
N LYS A 223 11.00 10.91 -18.97
CA LYS A 223 10.23 11.74 -19.91
C LYS A 223 8.75 11.37 -19.91
N GLU A 224 8.40 10.08 -19.99
CA GLU A 224 7.00 9.64 -19.89
C GLU A 224 6.37 10.02 -18.54
N TRP A 225 7.10 9.79 -17.45
CA TRP A 225 6.62 10.04 -16.08
C TRP A 225 6.33 11.53 -15.86
N TYR A 226 7.19 12.41 -16.37
CA TYR A 226 6.98 13.86 -16.36
C TYR A 226 5.73 14.28 -17.17
N GLN A 227 5.41 13.59 -18.27
CA GLN A 227 4.14 13.82 -18.99
C GLN A 227 2.92 13.24 -18.26
N LYS A 228 3.06 12.19 -17.43
CA LYS A 228 1.98 11.77 -16.50
C LYS A 228 1.80 12.81 -15.37
N TRP A 229 2.90 13.33 -14.81
CA TRP A 229 2.89 14.40 -13.79
C TRP A 229 2.25 15.70 -14.30
N LYS A 230 2.56 16.14 -15.53
CA LYS A 230 1.89 17.31 -16.15
C LYS A 230 0.39 17.12 -16.33
N ARG A 231 -0.05 15.93 -16.74
CA ARG A 231 -1.49 15.60 -16.85
C ARG A 231 -2.17 15.64 -15.48
N TYR A 232 -1.54 15.06 -14.45
CA TYR A 232 -1.99 15.17 -13.06
C TYR A 232 -2.12 16.65 -12.62
N LYS A 233 -1.05 17.45 -12.73
CA LYS A 233 -1.07 18.87 -12.31
C LYS A 233 -2.02 19.75 -13.13
N LYS A 234 -2.34 19.40 -14.38
CA LYS A 234 -3.41 20.06 -15.15
C LYS A 234 -4.81 19.66 -14.65
N LYS A 235 -5.01 18.42 -14.20
CA LYS A 235 -6.31 17.90 -13.72
C LYS A 235 -6.63 18.36 -12.29
N GLY A 236 -5.62 18.59 -11.45
CA GLY A 236 -5.74 18.94 -10.02
C GLY A 236 -6.15 17.76 -9.14
N SER A 237 -7.16 17.01 -9.58
CA SER A 237 -7.65 15.76 -8.96
C SER A 237 -6.54 14.72 -8.77
N THR A 238 -6.38 14.26 -7.52
CA THR A 238 -5.43 13.20 -7.10
C THR A 238 -6.04 11.80 -7.12
N GLU A 239 -7.28 11.63 -7.61
CA GLU A 239 -8.11 10.42 -7.44
C GLU A 239 -7.36 9.09 -7.63
N GLU A 240 -7.59 8.13 -6.73
CA GLU A 240 -6.82 6.87 -6.70
C GLU A 240 -7.02 6.02 -7.95
N TRP A 241 -8.18 6.15 -8.57
CA TRP A 241 -8.52 5.67 -9.91
C TRP A 241 -7.46 6.01 -10.98
N ASP A 242 -6.70 7.09 -10.79
CA ASP A 242 -5.63 7.54 -11.70
C ASP A 242 -4.22 6.99 -11.33
N ALA A 243 -4.12 6.32 -10.17
CA ALA A 243 -2.90 5.80 -9.55
C ALA A 243 -1.70 6.75 -9.71
N TYR A 244 -1.93 8.01 -9.36
CA TYR A 244 -0.86 9.00 -9.31
C TYR A 244 0.06 8.81 -8.10
N CYS A 245 -0.16 7.89 -7.16
CA CYS A 245 0.66 7.75 -5.94
C CYS A 245 2.20 7.64 -6.17
N HIS A 246 2.62 7.03 -7.28
CA HIS A 246 4.03 6.96 -7.71
C HIS A 246 4.53 8.21 -8.49
N VAL A 247 3.64 9.14 -8.81
CA VAL A 247 3.82 10.44 -9.50
C VAL A 247 3.71 11.61 -8.51
N LEU A 248 2.87 11.46 -7.46
CA LEU A 248 2.64 12.44 -6.41
C LEU A 248 3.95 12.78 -5.68
N GLN A 249 4.04 14.04 -5.26
CA GLN A 249 5.13 14.55 -4.42
C GLN A 249 5.01 13.96 -3.02
N MET A 250 6.12 13.74 -2.33
CA MET A 250 6.10 13.20 -0.96
C MET A 250 5.46 14.18 0.03
N LYS A 251 5.53 15.49 -0.24
CA LYS A 251 4.76 16.52 0.49
C LYS A 251 3.26 16.23 0.46
N GLU A 252 2.72 15.86 -0.69
CA GLU A 252 1.28 15.59 -0.89
C GLU A 252 0.78 14.39 -0.06
N PHE A 253 1.67 13.51 0.43
CA PHE A 253 1.32 12.44 1.38
C PHE A 253 1.25 12.88 2.84
N THR A 254 1.94 13.97 3.20
CA THR A 254 2.31 14.30 4.58
C THR A 254 1.79 15.66 5.06
N HIS A 255 1.28 16.47 4.13
CA HIS A 255 0.82 17.84 4.33
C HIS A 255 -0.56 18.04 3.66
N ASP A 256 -1.27 19.11 4.04
CA ASP A 256 -2.48 19.57 3.36
C ASP A 256 -2.18 20.46 2.14
N GLU A 257 -3.22 21.04 1.54
CA GLU A 257 -3.13 21.87 0.33
C GLU A 257 -2.55 23.27 0.60
N ASP A 258 -2.83 23.85 1.77
CA ASP A 258 -2.18 25.08 2.27
C ASP A 258 -0.68 24.85 2.56
N GLY A 259 -0.32 23.59 2.81
CA GLY A 259 1.03 23.11 3.00
C GLY A 259 1.47 22.98 4.45
N ASN A 260 0.54 22.94 5.41
CA ASN A 260 0.79 22.60 6.80
C ASN A 260 1.10 21.10 6.94
N GLN A 261 1.94 20.73 7.90
CA GLN A 261 2.30 19.34 8.14
C GLN A 261 1.17 18.61 8.90
N ILE A 262 0.60 17.57 8.28
CA ILE A 262 -0.41 16.71 8.93
C ILE A 262 0.28 15.64 9.77
N ILE A 263 1.37 15.07 9.27
CA ILE A 263 2.02 13.89 9.88
C ILE A 263 3.15 14.33 10.82
N PRO A 264 3.05 14.13 12.14
CA PRO A 264 3.99 14.71 13.11
C PRO A 264 5.45 14.30 12.87
N TYR A 265 5.70 13.03 12.51
CA TYR A 265 7.06 12.49 12.38
C TYR A 265 7.38 12.10 10.94
N ILE A 266 8.34 12.78 10.32
CA ILE A 266 8.76 12.52 8.94
C ILE A 266 10.25 12.15 8.91
N ILE A 267 10.54 10.89 8.62
CA ILE A 267 11.89 10.32 8.66
C ILE A 267 12.45 10.14 7.24
N ARG A 268 13.71 10.53 7.01
CA ARG A 268 14.39 10.31 5.73
C ARG A 268 14.91 8.88 5.65
N GLN A 269 14.64 8.18 4.55
CA GLN A 269 15.10 6.80 4.33
C GLN A 269 16.64 6.71 4.40
N GLU A 270 17.34 7.78 4.01
CA GLU A 270 18.80 7.89 4.09
C GLU A 270 19.34 7.93 5.54
N ASP A 271 18.57 8.45 6.50
CA ASP A 271 19.00 8.58 7.91
C ASP A 271 18.77 7.28 8.73
N LEU A 272 17.96 6.35 8.22
CA LEU A 272 17.54 5.14 8.94
C LEU A 272 18.70 4.25 9.39
N ASN A 273 19.77 4.15 8.59
CA ASN A 273 20.95 3.34 8.93
C ASN A 273 21.74 3.91 10.12
N GLU A 274 21.58 5.20 10.44
CA GLU A 274 22.14 5.81 11.64
C GLU A 274 21.17 5.68 12.83
N LEU A 275 19.89 6.00 12.62
CA LEU A 275 18.84 5.91 13.65
C LEU A 275 18.71 4.52 14.27
N THR A 276 18.90 3.46 13.47
CA THR A 276 18.71 2.07 13.90
C THR A 276 19.94 1.43 14.55
N LYS A 277 21.05 2.18 14.71
CA LYS A 277 22.24 1.69 15.44
C LYS A 277 21.94 1.42 16.92
N LYS A 278 22.58 0.39 17.48
CA LYS A 278 22.60 0.15 18.92
C LYS A 278 23.33 1.30 19.62
N GLY A 279 22.61 2.09 20.41
CA GLY A 279 23.09 3.36 20.98
C GLY A 279 22.56 4.63 20.29
N GLY A 280 21.75 4.49 19.23
CA GLY A 280 21.19 5.61 18.46
C GLY A 280 22.15 6.17 17.40
N ALA A 281 21.70 7.24 16.72
CA ALA A 281 22.45 7.87 15.65
C ALA A 281 23.75 8.50 16.15
N THR A 282 24.85 8.31 15.40
CA THR A 282 26.16 8.90 15.74
C THR A 282 26.38 10.30 15.16
N ASP A 283 25.61 10.69 14.14
CA ASP A 283 25.63 12.05 13.59
C ASP A 283 24.76 13.00 14.42
N LYS A 284 25.36 14.08 14.95
CA LYS A 284 24.68 15.13 15.71
C LYS A 284 23.51 15.78 14.95
N ASN A 285 23.61 15.89 13.63
CA ASN A 285 22.53 16.45 12.80
C ASN A 285 21.31 15.53 12.76
N ILE A 286 21.53 14.21 12.82
CA ILE A 286 20.46 13.21 12.88
C ILE A 286 19.88 13.16 14.31
N GLN A 287 20.73 13.20 15.35
CA GLN A 287 20.27 13.33 16.74
C GLN A 287 19.37 14.55 16.94
N VAL A 288 19.78 15.74 16.47
CA VAL A 288 18.98 16.98 16.59
C VAL A 288 17.71 16.94 15.72
N ARG A 289 17.77 16.34 14.52
CA ARG A 289 16.58 16.22 13.64
C ARG A 289 15.48 15.33 14.23
N TYR A 290 15.85 14.32 15.03
CA TYR A 290 14.94 13.31 15.55
C TYR A 290 14.90 13.26 17.09
N SER A 291 15.31 14.34 17.78
CA SER A 291 15.30 14.42 19.26
C SER A 291 13.91 14.25 19.87
N ASN A 292 12.87 14.54 19.08
CA ASN A 292 11.47 14.52 19.50
C ASN A 292 10.72 13.31 18.91
N LEU A 293 11.44 12.32 18.36
CA LEU A 293 10.85 11.10 17.80
C LEU A 293 10.49 10.14 18.95
N PRO A 294 9.21 9.70 19.10
CA PRO A 294 8.81 8.82 20.19
C PRO A 294 9.52 7.47 20.16
N ASP A 295 9.85 6.91 21.33
CA ASP A 295 10.55 5.63 21.44
C ASP A 295 9.83 4.48 20.72
N ILE A 296 8.49 4.46 20.71
CA ILE A 296 7.71 3.46 19.95
C ILE A 296 7.90 3.59 18.43
N VAL A 297 8.08 4.80 17.88
CA VAL A 297 8.40 4.99 16.46
C VAL A 297 9.86 4.62 16.19
N LEU A 298 10.78 4.94 17.11
CA LEU A 298 12.19 4.58 16.99
C LEU A 298 12.40 3.06 17.07
N GLU A 299 11.69 2.37 17.96
CA GLU A 299 11.68 0.91 18.07
C GLU A 299 11.03 0.25 16.86
N ALA A 300 9.96 0.83 16.31
CA ALA A 300 9.35 0.36 15.06
C ALA A 300 10.28 0.45 13.83
N LEU A 301 11.29 1.31 13.88
CA LEU A 301 12.33 1.42 12.84
C LEU A 301 13.52 0.48 13.13
N ARG A 302 13.85 0.23 14.40
CA ARG A 302 14.86 -0.77 14.80
C ARG A 302 14.42 -2.16 14.33
N GLY A 303 15.36 -2.95 13.81
CA GLY A 303 15.06 -4.28 13.26
C GLY A 303 14.28 -4.30 11.94
N MET A 304 13.91 -3.16 11.33
CA MET A 304 13.29 -3.12 10.01
C MET A 304 14.18 -3.82 8.96
N PRO A 305 13.71 -4.87 8.27
CA PRO A 305 14.56 -5.70 7.42
C PRO A 305 14.92 -5.02 6.11
N HIS A 306 16.20 -5.03 5.74
CA HIS A 306 16.69 -4.53 4.45
C HIS A 306 16.45 -5.51 3.28
N SER A 307 15.33 -6.24 3.30
CA SER A 307 14.96 -7.31 2.37
C SER A 307 14.84 -6.85 0.91
N ASN A 308 14.51 -5.58 0.68
CA ASN A 308 14.30 -5.00 -0.64
C ASN A 308 15.58 -4.51 -1.34
N SER A 309 16.77 -4.96 -0.90
CA SER A 309 18.04 -4.61 -1.51
C SER A 309 18.27 -5.35 -2.84
N ARG A 310 17.88 -4.72 -3.96
CA ARG A 310 18.24 -5.21 -5.29
C ARG A 310 19.64 -4.73 -5.67
N SER A 311 20.60 -5.65 -5.77
CA SER A 311 21.94 -5.34 -6.25
C SER A 311 21.92 -4.73 -7.66
N SER A 312 22.69 -3.67 -7.86
CA SER A 312 22.76 -2.94 -9.13
C SER A 312 24.21 -2.74 -9.53
N LYS A 313 24.57 -3.14 -10.76
CA LYS A 313 25.92 -2.94 -11.33
C LYS A 313 26.33 -1.47 -11.44
N LYS A 314 25.36 -0.54 -11.37
CA LYS A 314 25.56 0.92 -11.41
C LYS A 314 24.86 1.58 -10.23
N HIS A 315 25.50 2.57 -9.62
CA HIS A 315 24.87 3.40 -8.59
C HIS A 315 23.75 4.25 -9.23
N TRP A 316 22.68 4.55 -8.49
CA TRP A 316 21.51 5.24 -9.04
C TRP A 316 21.85 6.60 -9.67
N SER A 317 22.83 7.33 -9.12
CA SER A 317 23.28 8.62 -9.67
C SER A 317 23.93 8.51 -11.05
N GLN A 318 24.39 7.33 -11.47
CA GLN A 318 24.99 7.11 -12.80
C GLN A 318 23.96 6.99 -13.93
N TYR A 319 22.66 6.88 -13.60
CA TYR A 319 21.59 6.85 -14.60
C TYR A 319 21.18 8.25 -15.09
N TYR A 320 21.54 9.30 -14.35
CA TYR A 320 21.14 10.67 -14.67
C TYR A 320 22.02 11.34 -15.75
N ASN A 321 21.37 12.11 -16.60
CA ASN A 321 21.95 13.24 -17.33
C ASN A 321 21.23 14.54 -16.94
N GLN A 322 21.71 15.69 -17.44
CA GLN A 322 21.17 17.01 -17.08
C GLN A 322 19.65 17.08 -17.31
N THR A 323 19.17 16.68 -18.49
CA THR A 323 17.75 16.60 -18.85
C THR A 323 16.95 15.81 -17.81
N THR A 324 17.35 14.58 -17.46
CA THR A 324 16.64 13.79 -16.45
C THR A 324 16.71 14.39 -15.04
N MET A 325 17.78 15.09 -14.70
CA MET A 325 17.93 15.76 -13.40
C MET A 325 16.96 16.95 -13.32
N ASP A 326 16.92 17.80 -14.34
CA ASP A 326 16.03 18.97 -14.39
C ASP A 326 14.55 18.58 -14.38
N LEU A 327 14.17 17.51 -15.09
CA LEU A 327 12.80 16.99 -15.07
C LEU A 327 12.39 16.45 -13.69
N VAL A 328 13.28 15.74 -12.99
CA VAL A 328 13.00 15.18 -11.66
C VAL A 328 13.04 16.27 -10.59
N TYR A 329 13.91 17.26 -10.73
CA TYR A 329 13.92 18.46 -9.90
C TYR A 329 12.60 19.22 -10.02
N GLU A 330 12.09 19.43 -11.24
CA GLU A 330 10.83 20.13 -11.48
C GLU A 330 9.61 19.37 -10.95
N MET A 331 9.56 18.04 -11.11
CA MET A 331 8.48 17.21 -10.55
C MET A 331 8.37 17.29 -9.03
N TYR A 332 9.51 17.33 -8.33
CA TYR A 332 9.60 17.18 -6.87
C TYR A 332 10.20 18.41 -6.16
N ARG A 333 10.12 19.60 -6.78
CA ARG A 333 10.69 20.84 -6.22
C ARG A 333 10.24 21.11 -4.77
N PRO A 334 8.96 20.90 -4.38
CA PRO A 334 8.55 21.03 -2.99
C PRO A 334 9.22 20.01 -2.06
N ASP A 335 9.37 18.74 -2.47
CA ASP A 335 10.04 17.70 -1.67
C ASP A 335 11.51 18.04 -1.36
N PHE A 336 12.22 18.68 -2.29
CA PHE A 336 13.60 19.14 -2.05
C PHE A 336 13.65 20.23 -0.97
N LYS A 337 12.69 21.17 -1.00
CA LYS A 337 12.59 22.27 -0.02
C LYS A 337 12.17 21.73 1.35
N GLU A 338 11.03 21.05 1.41
CA GLU A 338 10.36 20.65 2.64
C GLU A 338 11.23 19.69 3.46
N PHE A 339 11.67 18.61 2.81
CA PHE A 339 12.52 17.61 3.45
C PHE A 339 14.01 17.98 3.36
N SER A 340 14.32 19.25 3.05
CA SER A 340 15.67 19.84 2.97
C SER A 340 16.73 18.87 2.43
N TYR A 341 16.47 18.35 1.22
CA TYR A 341 17.38 17.51 0.45
C TYR A 341 18.23 18.37 -0.47
N SER A 342 19.50 17.98 -0.69
CA SER A 342 20.32 18.64 -1.71
C SER A 342 19.69 18.51 -3.09
N THR A 343 19.66 19.62 -3.82
CA THR A 343 19.27 19.66 -5.24
C THR A 343 20.37 19.13 -6.16
N SER A 344 21.61 18.95 -5.67
CA SER A 344 22.69 18.26 -6.38
C SER A 344 22.63 16.75 -6.23
N ILE A 345 23.12 16.04 -7.25
CA ILE A 345 23.25 14.57 -7.23
C ILE A 345 24.65 14.20 -6.74
N PRO A 346 24.80 13.38 -5.67
CA PRO A 346 26.11 12.98 -5.17
C PRO A 346 26.96 12.21 -6.20
N LYS A 347 28.26 12.53 -6.24
CA LYS A 347 29.26 11.94 -7.15
C LYS A 347 28.94 12.18 -8.64
N ARG A 348 28.34 13.35 -8.95
CA ARG A 348 27.92 13.79 -10.29
C ARG A 348 28.10 15.31 -10.43
N GLU A 349 29.32 15.75 -10.16
CA GLU A 349 29.79 17.14 -10.22
C GLU A 349 29.68 17.72 -11.64
N ASN A 350 29.54 16.84 -12.65
CA ASN A 350 29.28 17.18 -14.05
C ASN A 350 27.82 17.62 -14.34
N LEU A 351 26.92 17.61 -13.34
CA LEU A 351 25.51 17.98 -13.47
C LEU A 351 25.20 19.19 -12.59
N THR A 352 24.58 20.22 -13.17
CA THR A 352 24.36 21.51 -12.53
C THR A 352 22.92 21.61 -12.01
N PRO A 353 22.67 21.88 -10.72
CA PRO A 353 21.31 22.06 -10.20
C PRO A 353 20.62 23.28 -10.81
N LYS A 354 19.39 23.12 -11.30
CA LYS A 354 18.59 24.19 -11.94
C LYS A 354 18.53 25.49 -11.12
N ASP A 355 18.48 25.41 -9.79
CA ASP A 355 18.42 26.58 -8.90
C ASP A 355 19.77 27.30 -8.67
N SER A 356 20.89 26.85 -9.25
CA SER A 356 22.06 27.74 -9.43
C SER A 356 21.86 28.75 -10.56
N TYR A 357 20.86 28.53 -11.43
CA TYR A 357 20.41 29.51 -12.39
C TYR A 357 19.57 30.57 -11.66
N ARG A 358 20.21 31.67 -11.23
CA ARG A 358 19.47 32.90 -10.95
C ARG A 358 18.79 33.34 -12.27
N PRO A 359 17.45 33.40 -12.36
CA PRO A 359 16.81 33.94 -13.54
C PRO A 359 17.30 35.36 -13.75
N THR A 360 17.70 35.69 -14.98
CA THR A 360 18.08 37.08 -15.27
C THR A 360 16.86 37.98 -15.07
N PHE A 361 17.08 39.23 -14.66
CA PHE A 361 15.99 40.17 -14.35
C PHE A 361 15.00 40.33 -15.53
N CYS A 362 15.49 40.18 -16.76
CA CYS A 362 14.71 40.16 -17.99
C CYS A 362 13.71 38.98 -18.07
N GLU A 363 14.11 37.77 -17.68
CA GLU A 363 13.22 36.59 -17.69
C GLU A 363 12.14 36.67 -16.61
N PHE A 364 12.47 37.24 -15.44
CA PHE A 364 11.48 37.50 -14.40
C PHE A 364 10.43 38.54 -14.87
N GLN A 365 10.83 39.54 -15.66
CA GLN A 365 9.87 40.41 -16.35
C GLN A 365 9.06 39.68 -17.43
N ALA A 366 9.67 38.77 -18.20
CA ALA A 366 8.96 38.01 -19.24
C ALA A 366 7.88 37.07 -18.66
N SER A 367 8.15 36.42 -17.52
CA SER A 367 7.18 35.56 -16.84
C SER A 367 6.07 36.36 -16.13
N SER A 368 6.41 37.46 -15.46
CA SER A 368 5.42 38.30 -14.77
C SER A 368 4.50 39.07 -15.74
N ARG A 369 4.99 39.53 -16.90
CA ARG A 369 4.12 40.15 -17.92
C ARG A 369 3.03 39.20 -18.45
N ARG A 370 3.28 37.89 -18.51
CA ARG A 370 2.27 36.87 -18.89
C ARG A 370 1.16 36.65 -17.86
N ILE A 371 1.29 37.18 -16.64
CA ILE A 371 0.29 37.00 -15.56
C ILE A 371 -0.66 38.21 -15.45
N VAL A 372 -0.34 39.33 -16.12
CA VAL A 372 -1.13 40.57 -16.07
C VAL A 372 -2.08 40.74 -17.26
N ASP A 373 -1.87 40.02 -18.37
CA ASP A 373 -2.69 40.14 -19.57
C ASP A 373 -4.03 39.40 -19.46
N LYS A 374 -5.00 40.07 -18.82
CA LYS A 374 -6.38 39.59 -18.66
C LYS A 374 -7.21 39.57 -19.95
N SER A 375 -6.69 40.08 -21.08
CA SER A 375 -7.48 40.26 -22.31
C SER A 375 -7.69 38.98 -23.14
N LEU A 376 -7.10 37.85 -22.73
CA LEU A 376 -7.10 36.60 -23.51
C LEU A 376 -8.22 35.59 -23.15
N PHE A 377 -9.24 36.01 -22.39
CA PHE A 377 -10.35 35.14 -21.98
C PHE A 377 -11.70 35.43 -22.66
N ASP A 378 -11.82 36.51 -23.45
CA ASP A 378 -13.00 36.81 -24.26
C ASP A 378 -12.97 36.05 -25.61
N LEU A 379 -12.93 34.72 -25.54
CA LEU A 379 -13.29 33.84 -26.65
C LEU A 379 -14.65 33.19 -26.33
N PRO A 380 -15.68 33.37 -27.19
CA PRO A 380 -16.95 32.67 -27.00
C PRO A 380 -16.73 31.17 -27.16
N VAL A 381 -16.94 30.43 -26.06
CA VAL A 381 -17.03 28.97 -26.10
C VAL A 381 -18.51 28.64 -26.27
N ASP A 382 -18.90 28.24 -27.47
CA ASP A 382 -20.26 27.78 -27.75
C ASP A 382 -20.55 26.49 -26.96
N LEU A 383 -21.26 26.62 -25.84
CA LEU A 383 -21.63 25.53 -24.93
C LEU A 383 -23.01 24.94 -25.25
N GLU A 384 -23.26 24.64 -26.53
CA GLU A 384 -24.47 23.95 -27.00
C GLU A 384 -24.22 22.51 -27.51
N GLU A 385 -23.29 21.77 -26.89
CA GLU A 385 -23.32 20.29 -27.00
C GLU A 385 -22.60 19.59 -25.82
N ASN A 386 -23.36 19.18 -24.80
CA ASN A 386 -23.07 18.03 -23.90
C ASN A 386 -24.19 17.86 -22.83
N LYS A 387 -25.34 17.27 -23.20
CA LYS A 387 -26.43 16.93 -22.25
C LYS A 387 -26.44 15.47 -21.77
N GLU A 388 -25.57 14.60 -22.29
CA GLU A 388 -25.64 13.15 -22.04
C GLU A 388 -24.87 12.64 -20.81
N TYR A 389 -23.91 13.40 -20.25
CA TYR A 389 -23.13 12.96 -19.08
C TYR A 389 -23.82 13.24 -17.72
N SER A 390 -25.11 12.89 -17.62
CA SER A 390 -25.92 13.04 -16.40
C SER A 390 -26.02 11.76 -15.54
N SER A 391 -25.64 10.60 -16.09
CA SER A 391 -25.79 9.28 -15.45
C SER A 391 -25.00 9.10 -14.14
N VAL A 392 -23.81 9.70 -14.03
CA VAL A 392 -22.93 9.55 -12.86
C VAL A 392 -23.48 10.28 -11.63
N ALA A 393 -24.13 11.43 -11.81
CA ALA A 393 -24.73 12.20 -10.71
C ALA A 393 -25.92 11.49 -10.05
N ILE A 394 -26.63 10.65 -10.82
CA ILE A 394 -27.76 9.83 -10.35
C ILE A 394 -27.26 8.74 -9.40
N ILE A 395 -26.15 8.07 -9.73
CA ILE A 395 -25.54 7.02 -8.90
C ILE A 395 -25.04 7.61 -7.55
N GLY A 396 -24.45 8.82 -7.57
CA GLY A 396 -24.05 9.51 -6.35
C GLY A 396 -25.21 9.74 -5.38
N LYS A 397 -26.33 10.31 -5.86
CA LYS A 397 -27.52 10.54 -5.04
C LYS A 397 -28.20 9.25 -4.57
N ALA A 398 -28.23 8.20 -5.39
CA ALA A 398 -28.80 6.91 -5.00
C ALA A 398 -28.06 6.29 -3.79
N ASN A 399 -26.74 6.39 -3.77
CA ASN A 399 -25.92 5.93 -2.63
C ASN A 399 -26.12 6.81 -1.39
N GLU A 400 -26.28 8.13 -1.55
CA GLU A 400 -26.55 9.05 -0.45
C GLU A 400 -27.92 8.78 0.22
N GLU A 401 -28.96 8.47 -0.55
CA GLU A 401 -30.26 8.03 -0.01
C GLU A 401 -30.19 6.64 0.65
N LEU A 402 -29.47 5.69 0.06
CA LEU A 402 -29.28 4.35 0.66
C LEU A 402 -28.55 4.41 2.01
N GLY A 403 -27.58 5.31 2.16
CA GLY A 403 -26.94 5.60 3.45
C GLY A 403 -27.93 6.16 4.48
N LYS A 404 -28.78 7.12 4.08
CA LYS A 404 -29.76 7.75 4.97
C LYS A 404 -30.88 6.80 5.41
N ARG A 405 -31.36 5.90 4.54
CA ARG A 405 -32.40 4.91 4.91
C ARG A 405 -31.89 3.91 5.95
N LYS A 406 -30.64 3.44 5.84
CA LYS A 406 -30.02 2.54 6.83
C LYS A 406 -29.87 3.14 8.23
N LEU A 407 -29.97 4.46 8.38
CA LEU A 407 -29.97 5.14 9.68
C LEU A 407 -31.37 5.31 10.30
N GLN A 408 -32.44 5.03 9.56
CA GLN A 408 -33.82 5.11 10.08
C GLN A 408 -34.44 3.75 10.45
N GLU A 409 -33.87 2.63 10.00
CA GLU A 409 -34.37 1.28 10.29
C GLU A 409 -33.90 0.69 11.65
N THR A 410 -33.35 1.51 12.55
CA THR A 410 -32.86 1.11 13.88
C THR A 410 -33.61 1.73 15.07
N GLU A 411 -34.72 2.45 14.85
CA GLU A 411 -35.63 2.83 15.95
C GLU A 411 -36.58 1.67 16.29
N VAL A 412 -36.40 1.08 17.47
CA VAL A 412 -37.29 0.04 18.02
C VAL A 412 -38.55 0.70 18.59
N PRO A 413 -39.78 0.26 18.24
CA PRO A 413 -41.00 0.86 18.75
C PRO A 413 -41.26 0.50 20.21
N ASP A 414 -41.58 1.50 21.02
CA ASP A 414 -41.77 1.40 22.47
C ASP A 414 -43.15 0.80 22.82
N GLU A 415 -43.20 -0.46 23.26
CA GLU A 415 -44.45 -1.21 23.50
C GLU A 415 -45.11 -0.82 24.83
N LYS A 416 -46.03 0.15 24.78
CA LYS A 416 -46.84 0.58 25.94
C LYS A 416 -47.70 -0.55 26.52
N LYS A 417 -47.32 -1.06 27.70
CA LYS A 417 -48.20 -1.91 28.52
C LYS A 417 -48.97 -1.10 29.57
N HIS A 418 -50.27 -0.96 29.33
CA HIS A 418 -51.24 -0.67 30.39
C HIS A 418 -51.42 -1.92 31.25
N VAL A 419 -51.25 -1.79 32.57
CA VAL A 419 -51.77 -2.73 33.59
C VAL A 419 -52.26 -1.89 34.77
N ASP A 420 -53.36 -2.30 35.40
CA ASP A 420 -54.13 -1.48 36.34
C ASP A 420 -53.50 -1.26 37.72
N THR A 421 -53.89 -0.16 38.34
CA THR A 421 -53.57 0.19 39.74
C THR A 421 -54.66 -0.28 40.70
N GLU A 422 -54.31 -1.09 41.70
CA GLU A 422 -55.15 -1.36 42.88
C GLU A 422 -54.28 -1.53 44.14
N LYS A 423 -54.54 -0.68 45.17
CA LYS A 423 -54.25 -0.88 46.62
C LYS A 423 -52.75 -0.96 47.04
N ILE A 424 -52.25 -0.01 47.84
CA ILE A 424 -52.19 -0.01 49.34
C ILE A 424 -51.22 -1.10 49.86
N GLU A 425 -50.19 -0.84 50.69
CA GLU A 425 -50.11 0.10 51.83
C GLU A 425 -48.70 0.72 52.07
N VAL A 426 -48.56 1.52 53.14
CA VAL A 426 -47.35 2.28 53.53
C VAL A 426 -46.54 1.56 54.61
N VAL A 427 -45.21 1.43 54.43
CA VAL A 427 -44.23 1.43 55.55
C VAL A 427 -42.99 2.23 55.14
N VAL A 428 -42.50 3.10 56.02
CA VAL A 428 -41.22 3.82 55.90
C VAL A 428 -40.20 3.15 56.82
N ALA A 429 -38.99 2.88 56.32
CA ALA A 429 -37.83 2.57 57.17
C ALA A 429 -36.52 3.01 56.51
N ASN A 430 -35.76 3.87 57.19
CA ASN A 430 -34.34 4.07 56.92
C ASN A 430 -33.54 2.90 57.49
N HIS A 431 -32.39 2.56 56.90
CA HIS A 431 -31.19 2.47 57.75
C HIS A 431 -29.89 2.69 56.97
N GLU A 432 -29.03 3.49 57.58
CA GLU A 432 -27.61 3.69 57.27
C GLU A 432 -26.78 3.11 58.45
N ILE A 433 -25.44 3.17 58.35
CA ILE A 433 -24.44 3.15 59.46
C ILE A 433 -23.78 1.79 59.84
N ASN A 434 -22.45 1.73 59.58
CA ASN A 434 -21.39 0.93 60.25
C ASN A 434 -21.38 -0.62 60.10
N SER A 435 -20.28 -1.35 60.42
CA SER A 435 -19.05 -1.00 61.15
C SER A 435 -17.73 -1.61 60.59
N LYS A 436 -16.59 -1.02 61.00
CA LYS A 436 -15.22 -1.58 60.86
C LYS A 436 -14.88 -2.52 62.02
N ALA A 437 -13.86 -3.38 61.88
CA ALA A 437 -12.57 -3.36 62.64
C ALA A 437 -11.87 -4.74 62.78
N LYS A 438 -10.58 -4.72 63.17
CA LYS A 438 -9.72 -5.83 63.67
C LYS A 438 -9.25 -6.88 62.64
N ALA A 439 -7.99 -7.34 62.57
CA ALA A 439 -6.71 -7.09 63.27
C ALA A 439 -6.63 -7.45 64.78
N GLU A 440 -5.55 -7.99 65.35
CA GLU A 440 -4.24 -8.49 64.84
C GLU A 440 -4.22 -10.06 64.87
N GLU A 441 -3.17 -10.89 64.95
CA GLU A 441 -1.68 -10.87 64.99
C GLU A 441 -1.15 -12.30 64.60
N GLY A 442 0.17 -12.58 64.55
CA GLY A 442 0.71 -13.96 64.69
C GLY A 442 2.04 -14.29 63.97
N VAL A 443 3.16 -14.30 64.70
CA VAL A 443 4.52 -14.71 64.20
C VAL A 443 4.88 -16.16 64.53
N ARG A 444 5.45 -16.93 63.57
CA ARG A 444 6.48 -17.98 63.83
C ARG A 444 7.17 -18.57 62.58
N GLU A 445 8.51 -18.50 62.56
CA GLU A 445 9.39 -19.52 61.95
C GLU A 445 9.53 -20.74 62.92
N PRO A 446 9.94 -21.95 62.48
CA PRO A 446 11.39 -22.24 62.33
C PRO A 446 11.83 -23.25 61.23
N ASP A 447 13.08 -23.04 60.79
CA ASP A 447 14.12 -24.03 60.48
C ASP A 447 14.13 -24.92 59.20
N LYS A 448 15.35 -25.39 58.91
CA LYS A 448 15.83 -26.04 57.67
C LYS A 448 15.97 -27.56 57.83
N VAL A 449 15.75 -28.31 56.74
CA VAL A 449 16.38 -29.63 56.49
C VAL A 449 16.78 -29.72 55.01
N GLU A 450 17.79 -30.53 54.68
CA GLU A 450 18.53 -30.51 53.41
C GLU A 450 18.02 -31.48 52.32
N THR A 451 18.18 -31.04 51.07
CA THR A 451 18.52 -31.81 49.84
C THR A 451 17.98 -33.23 49.59
N LYS A 452 17.26 -33.38 48.46
CA LYS A 452 17.50 -34.34 47.35
C LYS A 452 16.60 -33.89 46.18
N SER A 453 17.10 -33.42 45.04
CA SER A 453 17.87 -34.11 43.99
C SER A 453 17.05 -35.14 43.20
N GLU A 454 16.22 -34.66 42.27
CA GLU A 454 15.81 -35.44 41.10
C GLU A 454 15.50 -34.49 39.93
N THR A 455 16.33 -34.54 38.89
CA THR A 455 16.11 -33.87 37.60
C THR A 455 15.34 -34.82 36.69
N ASN A 456 14.29 -34.34 36.02
CA ASN A 456 13.63 -35.07 34.95
C ASN A 456 13.54 -34.19 33.70
N ASP A 457 13.97 -34.75 32.57
CA ASP A 457 14.21 -34.03 31.32
C ASP A 457 12.93 -33.72 30.55
N VAL A 458 12.82 -32.50 30.01
CA VAL A 458 11.83 -32.13 28.99
C VAL A 458 12.47 -31.23 27.93
N GLU A 459 13.53 -31.71 27.27
CA GLU A 459 14.16 -31.01 26.14
C GLU A 459 14.64 -32.01 25.07
N THR A 460 13.71 -32.62 24.32
CA THR A 460 14.08 -33.57 23.24
C THR A 460 13.02 -33.72 22.13
N SER A 461 12.56 -32.61 21.53
CA SER A 461 11.62 -32.67 20.39
C SER A 461 11.84 -31.69 19.23
N GLU A 462 12.78 -30.72 19.32
CA GLU A 462 12.92 -29.65 18.31
C GLU A 462 14.17 -29.74 17.39
N LEU A 463 15.00 -30.78 17.55
CA LEU A 463 16.25 -30.94 16.79
C LEU A 463 16.16 -31.90 15.59
N ALA A 464 15.15 -32.78 15.53
CA ALA A 464 15.01 -33.81 14.49
C ALA A 464 14.49 -33.30 13.12
N LEU A 465 14.29 -31.99 12.95
CA LEU A 465 13.58 -31.40 11.80
C LEU A 465 14.39 -30.33 11.04
N LYS A 466 15.71 -30.23 11.29
CA LYS A 466 16.59 -29.21 10.68
C LYS A 466 17.73 -29.76 9.81
N GLU A 467 17.94 -31.08 9.74
CA GLU A 467 19.03 -31.67 8.94
C GLU A 467 18.57 -32.29 7.59
N SER A 468 17.30 -32.65 7.43
CA SER A 468 16.77 -33.33 6.23
C SER A 468 16.55 -32.42 5.00
N ASN A 469 17.25 -31.28 4.92
CA ASN A 469 16.96 -30.22 3.94
C ASN A 469 18.23 -29.55 3.37
N LYS A 470 19.36 -30.27 3.37
CA LYS A 470 20.68 -29.75 2.96
C LYS A 470 21.32 -30.46 1.77
N GLU A 471 20.73 -31.53 1.25
CA GLU A 471 21.22 -32.28 0.09
C GLU A 471 20.24 -32.24 -1.10
N ALA A 472 20.16 -31.08 -1.76
CA ALA A 472 19.57 -30.97 -3.10
C ALA A 472 20.12 -29.77 -3.87
N THR A 473 20.42 -29.97 -5.15
CA THR A 473 20.67 -28.92 -6.17
C THR A 473 21.95 -28.07 -6.06
N GLU A 474 23.12 -28.69 -5.91
CA GLU A 474 24.30 -28.18 -6.64
C GLU A 474 24.31 -28.77 -8.07
N PHE A 475 23.93 -27.96 -9.06
CA PHE A 475 24.18 -28.25 -10.47
C PHE A 475 25.47 -27.53 -10.93
N PRO A 476 26.39 -28.21 -11.63
CA PRO A 476 27.63 -27.58 -12.09
C PRO A 476 27.34 -26.51 -13.15
N LYS A 477 27.93 -25.33 -12.98
CA LYS A 477 27.91 -24.27 -14.00
C LYS A 477 28.93 -24.60 -15.08
N THR A 478 28.47 -24.84 -16.30
CA THR A 478 29.32 -24.96 -17.48
C THR A 478 29.78 -23.58 -17.94
N ASP A 479 31.07 -23.28 -17.84
CA ASP A 479 31.66 -22.03 -18.37
C ASP A 479 31.74 -22.07 -19.90
N THR A 480 30.71 -21.58 -20.59
CA THR A 480 30.79 -21.26 -22.02
C THR A 480 31.59 -19.97 -22.24
N LYS A 481 32.90 -20.12 -22.45
CA LYS A 481 33.71 -19.09 -23.12
C LYS A 481 33.41 -19.12 -24.62
N GLU A 482 32.60 -18.18 -25.11
CA GLU A 482 32.56 -17.93 -26.55
C GLU A 482 33.78 -17.09 -26.96
N GLN A 483 34.46 -17.54 -28.02
CA GLN A 483 35.43 -16.74 -28.76
C GLN A 483 34.78 -16.31 -30.08
N ASN A 484 34.51 -15.02 -30.22
CA ASN A 484 34.63 -14.19 -31.44
C ASN A 484 34.03 -12.80 -31.18
#